data_AF-A0A7S2VSF6-F1
#
_entry.id   AF-A0A7S2VSF6-F1
#
_cell.length_a   1.000
_cell.length_b   1.000
_cell.length_c   1.000
_cell.angle_alpha   90.00
_cell.angle_beta   90.00
_cell.angle_gamma   90.00
#
_symmetry.space_group_name_H-M   'P 1'
#
loop_
_entity.id
_entity.type
_entity.pdbx_description
1 polymer ?
#
loop_
_entity_poly.entity_id
_entity_poly.type
_entity_poly.pdbx_seq_one_letter_code
_entity_poly.pdbx_strand_id
1 'polypeptide(L)'
;QDEFLLRNIFRDSTRRGPGVYVDVGASHPYHLSNTAYFDSCLGWRGVCVEPNPRSEYILQALRSCEVVSACAWSKAKTMRFLNGGELAAPTDNESLAPSDPFATNR
;
A
#
# COMPACT_ATOMS: atom_id res chain seq x y z
N GLN A 1 2.18 -13.47 -0.66
CA GLN A 1 3.51 -13.27 0.00
C GLN A 1 3.31 -13.28 1.51
N ASP A 2 2.23 -12.65 1.98
CA ASP A 2 1.53 -12.92 3.24
C ASP A 2 1.67 -14.34 3.85
N GLU A 3 1.54 -15.43 3.10
CA GLU A 3 1.72 -16.80 3.64
C GLU A 3 3.11 -17.01 4.28
N PHE A 4 4.16 -16.49 3.64
CA PHE A 4 5.51 -16.58 4.17
C PHE A 4 5.62 -15.81 5.50
N LEU A 5 5.08 -14.59 5.55
CA LEU A 5 5.08 -13.78 6.78
C LEU A 5 4.30 -14.47 7.89
N LEU A 6 3.13 -15.03 7.56
CA LEU A 6 2.31 -15.76 8.52
C LEU A 6 3.06 -16.96 9.10
N ARG A 7 3.69 -17.79 8.25
CA ARG A 7 4.32 -19.03 8.69
C ARG A 7 5.63 -18.81 9.45
N ASN A 8 6.41 -17.80 9.05
CA ASN A 8 7.77 -17.62 9.54
C ASN A 8 7.91 -16.52 10.59
N ILE A 9 7.03 -15.51 10.58
CA ILE A 9 7.13 -14.34 11.47
C ILE A 9 5.94 -14.30 12.44
N PHE A 10 4.71 -14.44 11.93
CA PHE A 10 3.49 -14.20 12.72
C PHE A 10 2.75 -15.46 13.16
N ARG A 11 3.39 -16.63 13.10
CA ARG A 11 2.76 -17.93 13.34
C ARG A 11 2.06 -18.02 14.70
N ASP A 12 2.73 -17.52 15.73
CA ASP A 12 2.20 -17.55 17.10
C ASP A 12 1.30 -16.35 17.41
N SER A 13 1.33 -15.30 16.59
CA SER A 13 0.52 -14.10 16.79
C SER A 13 -0.96 -14.40 16.59
N THR A 14 -1.30 -15.28 15.65
CA THR A 14 -2.70 -15.68 15.39
C THR A 14 -3.36 -16.43 16.55
N ARG A 15 -2.58 -17.08 17.42
CA ARG A 15 -3.08 -17.73 18.63
C ARG A 15 -3.50 -16.73 19.72
N ARG A 16 -3.04 -15.49 19.63
CA ARG A 16 -3.31 -14.42 20.59
C ARG A 16 -4.49 -13.54 20.17
N GLY A 17 -5.10 -13.82 19.02
CA GLY A 17 -6.18 -13.03 18.43
C GLY A 17 -5.72 -12.11 17.29
N PRO A 18 -6.60 -11.22 16.80
CA PRO A 18 -6.27 -10.30 15.71
C PRO A 18 -5.17 -9.31 16.10
N GLY A 19 -4.22 -9.10 15.19
CA GLY A 19 -3.11 -8.16 15.35
C GLY A 19 -3.36 -6.82 14.66
N VAL A 20 -2.28 -6.08 14.46
CA VAL A 20 -2.25 -4.81 13.74
C VAL A 20 -1.15 -4.85 12.68
N TYR A 21 -1.40 -4.30 11.49
CA TYR A 21 -0.40 -4.14 10.44
C TYR A 21 -0.33 -2.70 9.92
N VAL A 22 0.84 -2.36 9.36
CA VAL A 22 1.04 -1.15 8.55
C VAL A 22 1.72 -1.60 7.26
N ASP A 23 1.11 -1.28 6.11
CA ASP A 23 1.62 -1.63 4.78
C ASP A 23 2.04 -0.35 4.05
N VAL A 24 3.34 -0.20 3.78
CA VAL A 24 3.89 0.99 3.12
C VAL A 24 4.22 0.64 1.68
N GLY A 25 3.55 1.30 0.74
CA GLY A 25 3.56 0.90 -0.68
C GLY A 25 2.58 -0.24 -0.94
N ALA A 26 1.35 -0.10 -0.43
CA ALA A 26 0.34 -1.16 -0.49
C ALA A 26 -0.07 -1.52 -1.92
N SER A 27 0.12 -0.62 -2.90
CA SER A 27 -0.05 -0.85 -4.33
C SER A 27 -1.39 -1.49 -4.74
N HIS A 28 -1.47 -2.82 -4.82
CA HIS A 28 -2.68 -3.53 -5.22
C HIS A 28 -3.27 -4.33 -4.03
N PRO A 29 -4.61 -4.34 -3.82
CA PRO A 29 -5.23 -4.96 -2.64
C PRO A 29 -4.91 -6.45 -2.43
N TYR A 30 -4.66 -7.19 -3.52
CA TYR A 30 -4.36 -8.63 -3.47
C TYR A 30 -3.06 -9.04 -4.17
N HIS A 31 -2.83 -8.58 -5.41
CA HIS A 31 -1.60 -8.86 -6.16
C HIS A 31 -0.36 -8.35 -5.41
N LEU A 32 0.63 -9.23 -5.21
CA LEU A 32 1.87 -8.96 -4.48
C LEU A 32 1.68 -8.41 -3.06
N SER A 33 0.48 -8.54 -2.49
CA SER A 33 0.21 -8.02 -1.16
C SER A 33 0.86 -8.90 -0.08
N ASN A 34 1.44 -8.21 0.90
CA ASN A 34 1.92 -8.81 2.13
C ASN A 34 0.86 -8.81 3.23
N THR A 35 -0.20 -8.01 3.07
CA THR A 35 -1.18 -7.76 4.12
C THR A 35 -2.60 -8.24 3.80
N ALA A 36 -2.83 -8.70 2.56
CA ALA A 36 -4.12 -9.17 2.07
C ALA A 36 -4.81 -10.13 3.05
N TYR A 37 -4.13 -11.23 3.37
CA TYR A 37 -4.65 -12.28 4.25
C TYR A 37 -4.85 -11.83 5.71
N PHE A 38 -3.97 -10.99 6.26
CA PHE A 38 -4.08 -10.52 7.64
C PHE A 38 -5.36 -9.69 7.85
N ASP A 39 -5.68 -8.82 6.89
CA ASP A 39 -6.89 -7.99 6.87
C ASP A 39 -8.16 -8.82 6.65
N SER A 40 -8.23 -9.53 5.53
CA SER A 40 -9.49 -10.11 5.06
C SER A 40 -9.80 -11.46 5.72
N CYS A 41 -8.79 -12.20 6.18
CA CYS A 41 -8.99 -13.55 6.73
C CYS A 41 -8.73 -13.62 8.24
N LEU A 42 -7.77 -12.85 8.77
CA LEU A 42 -7.44 -12.88 10.19
C LEU A 42 -8.07 -11.74 11.00
N GLY A 43 -8.74 -10.79 10.33
CA GLY A 43 -9.43 -9.67 10.97
C GLY A 43 -8.49 -8.67 11.65
N TRP A 44 -7.23 -8.61 11.22
CA TRP A 44 -6.27 -7.65 11.78
C TRP A 44 -6.67 -6.24 11.39
N ARG A 45 -6.48 -5.28 12.30
CA ARG A 45 -6.67 -3.87 11.99
C ARG A 45 -5.45 -3.35 11.23
N GLY A 46 -5.67 -2.56 10.19
CA GLY A 46 -4.59 -2.14 9.30
C GLY A 46 -4.59 -0.68 8.94
N VAL A 47 -3.42 -0.21 8.50
CA VAL A 47 -3.27 1.02 7.73
C VAL A 47 -2.45 0.71 6.48
N CYS A 48 -3.00 1.01 5.30
CA CYS A 48 -2.30 0.99 4.03
C CYS A 48 -1.88 2.41 3.64
N VAL A 49 -0.59 2.62 3.38
CA VAL A 49 -0.04 3.89 2.91
C VAL A 49 0.32 3.74 1.45
N GLU A 50 -0.37 4.47 0.58
CA GLU A 50 -0.20 4.38 -0.88
C GLU A 50 -0.47 5.72 -1.56
N PRO A 51 0.54 6.38 -2.13
CA PRO A 51 0.38 7.68 -2.79
C PRO A 51 -0.24 7.62 -4.19
N ASN A 52 -0.32 6.46 -4.85
CA ASN A 52 -0.89 6.35 -6.19
C ASN A 52 -2.43 6.40 -6.12
N PRO A 53 -3.10 7.44 -6.67
CA PRO A 53 -4.55 7.58 -6.62
C PRO A 53 -5.32 6.42 -7.29
N ARG A 54 -4.72 5.75 -8.29
CA ARG A 54 -5.35 4.57 -8.91
C ARG A 54 -5.44 3.41 -7.92
N SER A 55 -4.39 3.22 -7.15
CA SER A 55 -4.30 2.21 -6.10
C SER A 55 -5.18 2.56 -4.91
N GLU A 56 -5.19 3.83 -4.50
CA GLU A 56 -6.05 4.32 -3.41
C GLU A 56 -7.51 3.90 -3.61
N TYR A 57 -8.07 4.17 -4.80
CA TYR A 57 -9.47 3.89 -5.10
C TYR A 57 -9.80 2.39 -4.93
N ILE A 58 -8.96 1.50 -5.46
CA ILE A 58 -9.20 0.05 -5.36
C ILE A 58 -8.90 -0.49 -3.96
N LEU A 59 -7.94 0.10 -3.24
CA LEU A 59 -7.63 -0.27 -1.85
C LEU A 59 -8.81 0.07 -0.95
N GLN A 60 -9.36 1.29 -1.03
CA GLN A 60 -10.52 1.70 -0.25
C GLN A 60 -11.76 0.83 -0.53
N ALA A 61 -11.93 0.38 -1.78
CA ALA A 61 -13.07 -0.45 -2.16
C ALA A 61 -12.95 -1.91 -1.70
N LEU A 62 -11.73 -2.45 -1.58
CA LEU A 62 -11.50 -3.89 -1.41
C LEU A 62 -10.80 -4.28 -0.10
N ARG A 63 -10.30 -3.32 0.67
CA ARG A 63 -9.63 -3.54 1.96
C ARG A 63 -10.48 -3.03 3.10
N SER A 64 -10.41 -3.68 4.25
CA SER A 64 -11.09 -3.23 5.46
C SER A 64 -10.29 -2.21 6.28
N CYS A 65 -9.00 -2.05 5.97
CA CYS A 65 -8.10 -1.14 6.64
C CYS A 65 -8.35 0.33 6.31
N GLU A 66 -7.78 1.21 7.14
CA GLU A 66 -7.64 2.61 6.78
C GLU A 66 -6.65 2.76 5.61
N VAL A 67 -6.98 3.63 4.65
CA VAL A 67 -6.11 3.92 3.50
C VAL A 67 -5.66 5.38 3.58
N VAL A 68 -4.35 5.58 3.64
CA VAL A 68 -3.71 6.88 3.69
C VAL A 68 -3.06 7.16 2.34
N SER A 69 -3.61 8.15 1.62
CA SER A 69 -3.11 8.60 0.31
C SER A 69 -1.91 9.53 0.47
N ALA A 70 -0.75 8.96 0.83
CA ALA A 70 0.47 9.72 1.04
C ALA A 70 1.73 8.85 0.82
N CYS A 71 2.86 9.51 0.56
CA CYS A 71 4.17 8.87 0.60
C CYS A 71 4.69 8.77 2.03
N ALA A 72 5.34 7.66 2.38
CA ALA A 72 6.19 7.61 3.56
C ALA A 72 7.54 8.29 3.25
N TRP A 73 7.85 9.38 3.96
CA TRP A 73 9.10 10.13 3.79
C TRP A 73 9.63 10.64 5.13
N SER A 74 10.91 11.02 5.17
CA SER A 74 11.57 11.50 6.39
C SER A 74 11.06 12.86 6.88
N LYS A 75 10.43 13.65 6.00
CA LYS A 75 9.87 14.98 6.29
C LYS A 75 8.60 15.20 5.48
N ALA A 76 7.66 15.97 6.05
CA ALA A 76 6.48 16.41 5.31
C ALA A 76 6.91 17.31 4.12
N LYS A 77 6.62 16.85 2.90
CA LYS A 77 6.93 17.57 1.66
C LYS A 77 6.00 17.08 0.55
N THR A 78 5.59 17.99 -0.34
CA THR A 78 4.95 17.63 -1.61
C THR A 78 6.00 17.16 -2.60
N MET A 79 5.83 15.94 -3.10
CA MET A 79 6.76 15.29 -4.04
C MET A 79 6.06 15.07 -5.38
N ARG A 80 6.83 14.97 -6.46
CA ARG A 80 6.28 14.55 -7.75
C ARG A 80 6.12 13.04 -7.74
N PHE A 81 5.06 12.57 -8.36
CA PHE A 81 4.86 11.15 -8.61
C PHE A 81 5.20 10.88 -10.07
N LEU A 82 5.99 9.83 -10.34
CA LEU A 82 6.26 9.36 -11.69
C LEU A 82 5.30 8.21 -12.01
N ASN A 83 4.47 8.38 -13.03
CA ASN A 83 3.50 7.38 -13.45
C ASN A 83 4.25 6.23 -14.15
N GLY A 84 4.22 5.07 -13.51
CA GLY A 84 4.75 3.80 -13.99
C GLY A 84 3.76 2.65 -13.78
N GLY A 85 2.46 2.95 -13.65
CA GLY A 85 1.47 1.96 -13.21
C GLY A 85 1.76 1.50 -11.79
N GLU A 86 1.97 0.18 -11.60
CA GLU A 86 2.32 -0.43 -10.31
C GLU A 86 3.75 -0.12 -9.83
N LEU A 87 4.63 0.36 -10.73
CA LEU A 87 6.02 0.76 -10.41
C LEU A 87 6.17 2.27 -10.23
N ALA A 88 5.06 2.98 -10.04
CA ALA A 88 5.09 4.41 -9.82
C ALA A 88 5.83 4.74 -8.53
N ALA A 89 6.68 5.77 -8.58
CA ALA A 89 7.56 6.12 -7.47
C ALA A 89 7.54 7.63 -7.21
N PRO A 90 7.63 8.05 -5.93
CA PRO A 90 7.88 9.44 -5.61
C PRO A 90 9.30 9.85 -6.05
N THR A 91 9.43 11.07 -6.56
CA THR A 91 10.71 11.67 -6.93
C THR A 91 10.79 13.11 -6.44
N ASP A 92 11.96 13.50 -5.96
CA ASP A 92 12.35 14.89 -5.72
C ASP A 92 13.01 15.54 -6.93
N ASN A 93 13.18 14.81 -8.04
CA ASN A 93 13.75 15.35 -9.25
C ASN A 93 12.75 16.31 -9.93
N GLU A 94 13.01 17.60 -9.78
CA GLU A 94 12.17 18.66 -10.34
C GLU A 94 12.24 18.76 -11.88
N SER A 95 13.28 18.18 -12.51
CA SER A 95 13.40 18.14 -13.96
C SER A 95 12.38 17.19 -14.61
N LEU A 96 11.79 16.29 -13.84
CA LEU A 96 10.77 15.36 -14.34
C LEU A 96 9.39 16.03 -14.23
N ALA A 97 8.62 15.96 -15.32
CA ALA A 97 7.25 16.45 -15.31
C ALA A 97 6.42 15.66 -14.29
N PRO A 98 5.53 16.31 -13.53
CA PRO A 98 4.57 15.58 -12.71
C PRO A 98 3.72 14.76 -13.67
N SER A 99 3.59 13.46 -13.43
CA SER A 99 2.68 12.67 -14.24
C SER A 99 1.25 12.84 -13.73
N ASP A 100 0.28 12.98 -14.64
CA ASP A 100 -1.11 12.79 -14.29
C ASP A 100 -1.30 11.31 -13.88
N PRO A 101 -1.63 11.04 -12.61
CA PRO A 101 -1.82 9.67 -12.13
C PRO A 101 -3.03 8.98 -12.77
N PHE A 102 -3.94 9.72 -13.39
CA PHE A 102 -5.09 9.17 -14.10
C PHE A 102 -4.88 9.05 -15.61
N ALA A 103 -3.91 9.77 -16.20
CA ALA A 103 -3.60 9.67 -17.62
C ALA A 103 -3.17 8.24 -17.98
N THR A 104 -4.04 7.54 -18.71
CA THR A 104 -3.70 6.28 -19.38
C THR A 104 -2.93 6.61 -20.64
N ASN A 105 -1.83 5.90 -20.90
CA ASN A 105 -1.22 5.90 -22.23
C ASN A 105 -2.29 5.38 -23.21
N ARG A 106 -2.76 6.25 -24.11
CA ARG A 106 -3.53 5.82 -25.28
C ARG A 106 -2.60 5.25 -26.32
#